data_AF-A0AAQ4E190-F1
#
_entry.id   AF-A0AAQ4E190-F1
#
_cell.length_a   1.000
_cell.length_b   1.000
_cell.length_c   1.000
_cell.angle_alpha   90.00
_cell.angle_beta   90.00
_cell.angle_gamma   90.00
#
_symmetry.space_group_name_H-M   'P 1'
#
loop_
_entity.id
_entity.type
_entity.pdbx_description
1 polymer ?
#
loop_
_entity_poly.entity_id
_entity_poly.type
_entity_poly.pdbx_seq_one_letter_code
_entity_poly.pdbx_strand_id
1 'polypeptide(L)'
;MRRRLGPIVAEKLPGRNVLVRLFSADDIRTLYREEGRMPRHVGSHALKLYHRSRTPEFFANDGLLHSQGEEWQRLRTKTHSGFSDPRTIHAYAEDMAHIADDVVRLIASLRDSAGEVKDYHSIMKRWAFECE
;
A
#
# COMPACT_ATOMS: atom_id res chain seq x y z
N MET A 1 0.78 -21.24 -11.51
CA MET A 1 0.70 -22.11 -10.30
C MET A 1 -0.70 -22.68 -10.10
N ARG A 2 -1.75 -21.88 -9.85
CA ARG A 2 -3.14 -22.36 -9.65
C ARG A 2 -3.59 -23.47 -10.63
N ARG A 3 -3.43 -23.24 -11.94
CA ARG A 3 -3.86 -24.20 -12.99
C ARG A 3 -3.17 -25.57 -12.90
N ARG A 4 -1.97 -25.65 -12.31
CA ARG A 4 -1.17 -26.89 -12.24
C ARG A 4 -1.23 -27.57 -10.88
N LEU A 5 -1.42 -26.80 -9.81
CA LEU A 5 -1.26 -27.27 -8.42
C LEU A 5 -2.55 -27.16 -7.59
N GLY A 6 -3.61 -26.60 -8.16
CA GLY A 6 -4.91 -26.47 -7.49
C GLY A 6 -5.15 -25.11 -6.83
N PRO A 7 -6.26 -24.99 -6.07
CA PRO A 7 -6.75 -23.72 -5.51
C PRO A 7 -6.03 -23.24 -4.24
N ILE A 8 -5.26 -24.12 -3.59
CA ILE A 8 -4.41 -23.79 -2.43
C ILE A 8 -3.05 -24.44 -2.64
N VAL A 9 -1.98 -23.66 -2.54
CA VAL A 9 -0.61 -24.15 -2.81
C VAL A 9 0.31 -23.80 -1.65
N ALA A 10 0.96 -24.81 -1.07
CA ALA A 10 2.02 -24.63 -0.08
C ALA A 10 3.40 -24.59 -0.77
N GLU A 11 4.13 -23.51 -0.55
CA GLU A 11 5.48 -23.28 -1.07
C GLU A 11 6.47 -23.32 0.08
N LYS A 12 7.39 -24.29 0.04
CA LYS A 12 8.46 -24.46 1.03
C LYS A 12 9.73 -23.84 0.48
N LEU A 13 10.15 -22.72 1.04
CA LEU A 13 11.41 -22.06 0.70
C LEU A 13 12.42 -22.32 1.83
N PRO A 14 13.64 -22.78 1.51
CA PRO A 14 14.68 -22.99 2.53
C PRO A 14 14.91 -21.72 3.37
N GLY A 15 14.96 -21.88 4.69
CA GLY A 15 15.17 -20.77 5.63
C GLY A 15 13.98 -19.81 5.79
N ARG A 16 12.78 -20.16 5.29
CA ARG A 16 11.57 -19.35 5.43
C ARG A 16 10.40 -20.18 5.93
N ASN A 17 9.39 -19.47 6.45
CA ASN A 17 8.09 -20.06 6.75
C ASN A 17 7.44 -20.59 5.47
N VAL A 18 6.64 -21.64 5.61
CA VAL A 18 5.84 -22.17 4.50
C VAL A 18 4.86 -21.10 4.06
N LEU A 19 4.93 -20.71 2.78
CA LEU A 19 4.01 -19.75 2.19
C LEU A 19 2.81 -20.51 1.64
N VAL A 20 1.62 -20.22 2.15
CA VAL A 20 0.36 -20.76 1.62
C VAL A 20 -0.26 -19.72 0.69
N ARG A 21 -0.43 -20.09 -0.59
CA ARG A 21 -1.07 -19.24 -1.60
C ARG A 21 -2.52 -19.66 -1.76
N LEU A 22 -3.44 -18.75 -1.48
CA LEU A 22 -4.88 -18.90 -1.68
C LEU A 22 -5.27 -18.27 -3.03
N PHE A 23 -6.13 -18.93 -3.79
CA PHE A 23 -6.61 -18.43 -5.08
C PHE A 23 -8.13 -18.21 -5.14
N SER A 24 -8.89 -18.69 -4.14
CA SER A 24 -10.34 -18.52 -4.04
C SER A 24 -10.71 -17.34 -3.15
N ALA A 25 -11.76 -16.60 -3.54
CA ALA A 25 -12.33 -15.55 -2.70
C ALA A 25 -12.89 -16.11 -1.38
N ASP A 26 -13.41 -17.34 -1.39
CA ASP A 26 -13.96 -17.99 -0.19
C ASP A 26 -12.89 -18.32 0.84
N ASP A 27 -11.72 -18.79 0.39
CA ASP A 27 -10.60 -19.09 1.27
C ASP A 27 -10.02 -17.80 1.85
N ILE A 28 -9.90 -16.75 1.03
CA ILE A 28 -9.43 -15.42 1.47
C ILE A 28 -10.41 -14.81 2.49
N ARG A 29 -11.72 -14.94 2.26
CA ARG A 29 -12.76 -14.51 3.20
C ARG A 29 -12.67 -15.27 4.52
N THR A 30 -12.45 -16.59 4.47
CA THR A 30 -12.25 -17.41 5.67
C THR A 30 -11.01 -16.94 6.43
N LEU A 31 -9.88 -16.72 5.74
CA LEU A 31 -8.66 -16.20 6.35
C LEU A 31 -8.91 -14.87 7.07
N TYR A 32 -9.53 -13.90 6.41
CA TYR A 32 -9.78 -12.59 7.03
C TYR A 32 -10.75 -12.62 8.22
N ARG A 33 -11.63 -13.62 8.30
CA ARG A 33 -12.51 -13.82 9.47
C ARG A 33 -11.75 -14.37 10.67
N GLU A 34 -10.77 -15.24 10.42
CA GLU A 34 -10.01 -15.96 11.45
C GLU A 34 -8.69 -15.29 11.85
N GLU A 35 -8.21 -14.30 11.09
CA GLU A 35 -6.92 -13.61 11.32
C GLU A 35 -6.85 -12.86 12.67
N GLY A 36 -8.00 -12.50 13.23
CA GLY A 36 -8.12 -11.83 14.52
C GLY A 36 -7.78 -10.33 14.47
N ARG A 37 -7.63 -9.71 15.65
CA ARG A 37 -7.52 -8.25 15.79
C ARG A 37 -6.16 -7.68 15.40
N MET A 38 -5.13 -8.52 15.36
CA MET A 38 -3.72 -8.13 15.20
C MET A 38 -3.09 -9.00 14.10
N PRO A 39 -3.49 -8.76 12.83
CA PRO A 39 -2.96 -9.49 11.69
C PRO A 39 -1.44 -9.46 11.65
N ARG A 40 -0.84 -10.56 11.19
CA ARG A 40 0.60 -10.65 10.95
C ARG A 40 0.87 -10.54 9.46
N HIS A 41 1.34 -9.39 9.03
CA HIS A 41 1.74 -9.16 7.63
C HIS A 41 3.24 -9.35 7.42
N VAL A 42 3.63 -9.64 6.19
CA VAL A 42 5.05 -9.69 5.80
C VAL A 42 5.56 -8.25 5.63
N GLY A 43 6.21 -7.72 6.66
CA GLY A 43 6.91 -6.43 6.58
C GLY A 43 8.31 -6.55 5.97
N SER A 44 8.90 -5.41 5.59
CA SER A 44 10.32 -5.36 5.19
C SER A 44 11.25 -5.37 6.40
N HIS A 45 12.00 -6.45 6.58
CA HIS A 45 13.00 -6.56 7.66
C HIS A 45 14.14 -5.55 7.50
N ALA A 46 14.59 -5.32 6.26
CA ALA A 46 15.67 -4.38 5.96
C ALA A 46 15.29 -2.94 6.36
N LEU A 47 14.07 -2.49 6.04
CA LEU A 47 13.60 -1.15 6.41
C LEU A 47 13.41 -1.02 7.93
N LYS A 48 12.93 -2.07 8.59
CA LYS A 48 12.84 -2.11 10.05
C LYS A 48 14.22 -1.96 10.71
N LEU A 49 15.23 -2.68 10.21
CA LEU A 49 16.61 -2.53 10.67
C LEU A 49 17.16 -1.13 10.39
N TYR A 50 16.87 -0.57 9.21
CA TYR A 50 17.26 0.78 8.85
C TYR A 50 16.69 1.83 9.84
N HIS A 51 15.37 1.83 10.09
CA HIS A 51 14.75 2.77 11.05
C HIS A 51 15.35 2.66 12.45
N ARG A 52 15.65 1.44 12.90
CA ARG A 52 16.23 1.21 14.24
C ARG A 52 17.71 1.57 14.34
N SER A 53 18.46 1.41 13.25
CA SER A 53 19.92 1.68 13.21
C SER A 53 20.26 3.14 12.94
N ARG A 54 19.42 3.85 12.17
CA ARG A 54 19.64 5.25 11.75
C ARG A 54 18.87 6.25 12.60
N THR A 55 18.81 5.90 13.89
CA THR A 55 18.59 6.77 15.04
C THR A 55 17.14 7.18 15.40
N PRO A 56 16.81 7.24 16.71
CA PRO A 56 15.52 7.72 17.21
C PRO A 56 15.17 9.18 16.88
N GLU A 57 16.13 10.03 16.48
CA GLU A 57 15.81 11.43 16.11
C GLU A 57 14.96 11.55 14.84
N PHE A 58 15.05 10.60 13.91
CA PHE A 58 14.30 10.65 12.65
C PHE A 58 13.04 9.80 12.67
N PHE A 59 13.04 8.69 13.42
CA PHE A 59 11.94 7.74 13.43
C PHE A 59 11.50 7.43 14.86
N ALA A 60 10.31 7.92 15.24
CA ALA A 60 9.73 7.66 16.55
C ALA A 60 9.28 6.20 16.76
N ASN A 61 9.04 5.44 15.67
CA ASN A 61 8.63 4.04 15.70
C ASN A 61 8.91 3.34 14.36
N ASP A 62 8.64 2.03 14.30
CA ASP A 62 8.82 1.20 13.09
C ASP A 62 7.82 1.56 11.95
N GLY A 63 6.82 2.40 12.20
CA GLY A 63 5.77 2.75 11.24
C GLY A 63 4.69 1.66 11.07
N LEU A 64 3.57 2.00 10.42
CA LEU A 64 2.45 1.08 10.24
C LEU A 64 2.83 -0.17 9.40
N LEU A 65 3.73 -0.01 8.43
CA LEU A 65 4.14 -1.08 7.52
C LEU A 65 5.09 -2.10 8.18
N HIS A 66 5.89 -1.71 9.18
CA HIS A 66 6.89 -2.61 9.79
C HIS A 66 6.58 -2.99 11.25
N SER A 67 5.64 -2.29 11.89
CA SER A 67 5.11 -2.66 13.19
C SER A 67 4.28 -3.95 13.11
N GLN A 68 4.18 -4.65 14.24
CA GLN A 68 3.42 -5.90 14.39
C GLN A 68 2.76 -5.88 15.77
N GLY A 69 1.73 -6.70 15.96
CA GLY A 69 1.11 -6.88 17.28
C GLY A 69 0.53 -5.57 17.85
N GLU A 70 0.77 -5.30 19.13
CA GLU A 70 0.09 -4.22 19.86
C GLU A 70 0.47 -2.84 19.31
N GLU A 71 1.73 -2.68 18.90
CA GLU A 71 2.19 -1.42 18.31
C GLU A 71 1.50 -1.15 16.97
N TRP A 72 1.36 -2.19 16.13
CA TRP A 72 0.58 -2.06 14.89
C TRP A 72 -0.86 -1.69 15.18
N GLN A 73 -1.49 -2.35 16.16
CA GLN A 73 -2.88 -2.07 16.52
C GLN A 73 -3.04 -0.62 17.03
N ARG A 74 -2.11 -0.16 17.88
CA ARG A 74 -2.09 1.20 18.42
C ARG A 74 -1.94 2.24 17.31
N LEU A 75 -1.00 2.04 16.40
CA LEU A 75 -0.79 2.93 15.25
C LEU A 75 -2.00 2.91 14.32
N ARG A 76 -2.48 1.73 13.93
CA ARG A 76 -3.63 1.56 13.03
C ARG A 76 -4.87 2.22 13.59
N THR A 77 -5.18 2.03 14.88
CA THR A 77 -6.36 2.63 15.50
C THR A 77 -6.30 4.16 15.46
N LYS A 78 -5.13 4.73 15.69
CA LYS A 78 -4.93 6.20 15.66
C LYS A 78 -4.97 6.78 14.25
N THR A 79 -4.48 6.06 13.25
CA THR A 79 -4.40 6.57 11.87
C THR A 79 -5.64 6.26 11.03
N HIS A 80 -6.37 5.19 11.34
CA HIS A 80 -7.47 4.70 10.50
C HIS A 80 -8.54 5.76 10.22
N SER A 81 -8.92 6.56 11.23
CA SER A 81 -9.91 7.62 11.05
C SER A 81 -9.46 8.70 10.06
N GLY A 82 -8.16 8.97 9.94
CA GLY A 82 -7.64 9.95 8.99
C GLY A 82 -7.68 9.48 7.53
N PHE A 83 -7.73 8.18 7.28
CA PHE A 83 -7.64 7.63 5.91
C PHE A 83 -8.95 7.00 5.42
N SER A 84 -9.82 6.56 6.31
CA SER A 84 -11.01 5.78 5.96
C SER A 84 -12.33 6.42 6.38
N ASP A 85 -12.30 7.58 7.05
CA ASP A 85 -13.50 8.35 7.34
C ASP A 85 -13.94 9.11 6.08
N PRO A 86 -15.18 8.92 5.59
CA PRO A 86 -15.68 9.62 4.41
C PRO A 86 -15.56 11.14 4.50
N ARG A 87 -15.71 11.72 5.70
CA ARG A 87 -15.61 13.17 5.90
C ARG A 87 -14.18 13.67 5.64
N THR A 88 -13.19 12.92 6.11
CA THR A 88 -11.78 13.23 5.86
C THR A 88 -11.45 13.05 4.39
N ILE A 89 -11.95 11.99 3.74
CA ILE A 89 -11.78 11.79 2.29
C ILE A 89 -12.39 12.95 1.50
N HIS A 90 -13.60 13.39 1.85
CA HIS A 90 -14.26 14.51 1.19
C HIS A 90 -13.53 15.84 1.37
N ALA A 91 -12.85 16.05 2.51
CA ALA A 91 -12.09 17.26 2.75
C ALA A 91 -10.92 17.44 1.77
N TYR A 92 -10.32 16.36 1.26
CA TYR A 92 -9.24 16.41 0.27
C TYR A 92 -9.72 16.33 -1.17
N ALA A 93 -10.98 15.97 -1.41
CA ALA A 93 -11.48 15.66 -2.74
C ALA A 93 -11.43 16.86 -3.71
N GLU A 94 -11.70 18.07 -3.21
CA GLU A 94 -11.67 19.29 -4.01
C GLU A 94 -10.24 19.64 -4.46
N ASP A 95 -9.28 19.63 -3.52
CA ASP A 95 -7.87 19.89 -3.83
C ASP A 95 -7.30 18.84 -4.81
N MET A 96 -7.63 17.56 -4.59
CA MET A 96 -7.26 16.49 -5.53
C MET A 96 -7.87 16.68 -6.91
N ALA A 97 -9.10 17.21 -7.01
CA ALA A 97 -9.74 17.50 -8.28
C ALA A 97 -9.04 18.64 -9.03
N HIS A 98 -8.61 19.69 -8.33
CA HIS A 98 -7.83 20.78 -8.93
C HIS A 98 -6.50 20.28 -9.48
N ILE A 99 -5.77 19.45 -8.71
CA ILE A 99 -4.52 18.86 -9.17
C ILE A 99 -4.75 17.95 -10.39
N ALA A 100 -5.85 17.18 -10.39
CA ALA A 100 -6.21 16.34 -11.53
C ALA A 100 -6.49 17.17 -12.80
N ASP A 101 -7.22 18.28 -12.67
CA ASP A 101 -7.48 19.21 -13.78
C ASP A 101 -6.18 19.80 -14.35
N ASP A 102 -5.25 20.20 -13.49
CA ASP A 102 -3.94 20.71 -13.92
C ASP A 102 -3.12 19.65 -14.67
N VAL A 103 -3.14 18.40 -14.21
CA VAL A 103 -2.48 17.28 -14.88
C VAL A 103 -3.14 16.96 -16.22
N VAL A 104 -4.47 17.03 -16.32
CA VAL A 104 -5.18 16.86 -17.60
C VAL A 104 -4.79 17.95 -18.59
N ARG A 105 -4.72 19.21 -18.15
CA ARG A 105 -4.26 20.34 -18.98
C ARG A 105 -2.81 20.16 -19.43
N LEU A 106 -1.94 19.69 -18.55
CA LEU A 106 -0.54 19.38 -18.87
C LEU A 106 -0.43 18.26 -19.91
N ILE A 107 -1.17 17.17 -19.73
CA ILE A 107 -1.22 16.05 -20.69
C ILE A 107 -1.71 16.55 -22.05
N ALA A 108 -2.72 17.43 -22.08
CA ALA A 108 -3.24 17.99 -23.31
C ALA A 108 -2.21 18.87 -24.05
N SER A 109 -1.41 19.64 -23.32
CA SER A 109 -0.38 20.52 -23.92
C SER A 109 0.86 19.78 -24.40
N LEU A 110 1.17 18.62 -23.81
CA LEU A 110 2.31 17.78 -24.17
C LEU A 110 2.01 16.76 -25.27
N ARG A 111 0.75 16.67 -25.69
CA ARG A 111 0.28 15.69 -26.68
C ARG A 111 0.80 16.05 -28.06
N ASP A 112 1.40 15.07 -28.74
CA ASP A 112 1.86 15.24 -30.12
C ASP A 112 0.72 15.09 -31.15
N SER A 113 1.06 15.18 -32.44
CA SER A 113 0.10 15.05 -33.54
C SER A 113 -0.52 13.65 -33.67
N ALA A 114 0.09 12.61 -33.09
CA ALA A 114 -0.45 11.26 -33.03
C ALA A 114 -1.34 11.05 -31.79
N GLY A 115 -1.38 12.02 -30.89
CA GLY A 115 -2.16 11.93 -29.66
C GLY A 115 -1.39 11.34 -28.48
N GLU A 116 -0.07 11.18 -28.59
CA GLU A 116 0.78 10.55 -27.58
C GLU A 116 1.50 11.57 -26.70
N VAL A 117 1.82 11.17 -25.47
CA VAL A 117 2.61 11.97 -24.53
C VAL A 117 3.86 11.18 -24.16
N LYS A 118 5.02 11.76 -24.46
CA LYS A 118 6.32 11.19 -24.04
C LYS A 118 6.42 11.24 -22.51
N ASP A 119 7.05 10.22 -21.93
CA ASP A 119 7.27 10.10 -20.48
C ASP A 119 6.01 10.20 -19.60
N TYR A 120 4.85 9.76 -20.11
CA TYR A 120 3.58 9.76 -19.39
C TYR A 120 3.67 9.21 -17.96
N HIS A 121 4.42 8.12 -17.76
CA HIS A 121 4.62 7.52 -16.43
C HIS A 121 5.30 8.48 -15.43
N SER A 122 6.19 9.35 -15.90
CA SER A 122 6.82 10.39 -15.07
C SER A 122 5.80 11.44 -14.64
N ILE A 123 4.90 11.83 -15.55
CA ILE A 123 3.80 12.76 -15.26
C ILE A 123 2.88 12.14 -14.21
N MET A 124 2.52 10.87 -14.35
CA MET A 124 1.66 10.17 -13.38
C MET A 124 2.30 10.02 -12.00
N LYS A 125 3.63 9.86 -11.93
CA LYS A 125 4.35 9.87 -10.65
C LYS A 125 4.33 11.23 -9.97
N ARG A 126 4.50 12.30 -10.73
CA ARG A 126 4.41 13.67 -10.20
C ARG A 126 2.99 13.95 -9.70
N TRP A 127 1.98 13.62 -10.50
CA TRP A 127 0.58 13.71 -10.08
C TRP A 127 0.32 12.99 -8.76
N ALA A 128 0.75 11.73 -8.65
CA ALA A 128 0.56 10.95 -7.43
C ALA A 128 1.28 11.57 -6.20
N PHE A 129 2.42 12.23 -6.42
CA PHE A 129 3.16 12.92 -5.36
C PHE A 129 2.50 14.23 -4.92
N GLU A 130 1.89 14.98 -5.84
CA GLU A 130 1.15 16.20 -5.50
C GLU A 130 -0.18 15.90 -4.78
N CYS A 131 -0.71 14.68 -4.90
CA CYS A 131 -1.93 14.24 -4.23
C CYS A 131 -1.72 13.63 -2.83
N GLU A 132 -0.48 13.59 -2.30
CA GLU A 132 -0.19 13.19 -0.90
C GLU A 132 -0.22 14.38 0.06
#